data_AF-A0A920PYQ3-F1
#
_entry.id   AF-A0A920PYQ3-F1
#
_cell.length_a   1.000
_cell.length_b   1.000
_cell.length_c   1.000
_cell.angle_alpha   90.00
_cell.angle_beta   90.00
_cell.angle_gamma   90.00
#
_symmetry.space_group_name_H-M   'P 1'
#
loop_
_entity.id
_entity.type
_entity.pdbx_description
1 polymer ?
#
loop_
_entity_poly.entity_id
_entity_poly.type
_entity_poly.pdbx_seq_one_letter_code
_entity_poly.pdbx_strand_id
1 'polypeptide(L)'
;MSIPTPTPTVSFPSSIGDLQQQLADHDYIADAGLATSIYLALKLNRPLLLEGEAGVGKTGVAKVLAATTGTGLIRLQCYEGLDVTHAVYDWNYARQLIEIRVAEGQGDTAQTRDERVRELFGSDFLIERPLLQALRTPGDHPVVLLIDELDRADEEFEGYLLEFLSDFQVSIPELGTVKANTPPIVIITSNRTRELHDALNVAVSMPGSTTRILRRSFKLS
;
A
#
# COMPACT_ATOMS: atom_id res chain seq x y z
N MET A 1 15.49 -22.09 31.69
CA MET A 1 16.25 -22.22 30.44
C MET A 1 15.36 -21.66 29.35
N SER A 2 15.38 -20.33 29.16
CA SER A 2 14.48 -19.65 28.24
C SER A 2 15.04 -19.81 26.83
N ILE A 3 14.27 -20.45 25.96
CA ILE A 3 14.59 -20.59 24.54
C ILE A 3 14.49 -19.17 23.95
N PRO A 4 15.55 -18.62 23.33
CA PRO A 4 15.43 -17.34 22.65
C PRO A 4 14.45 -17.50 21.48
N THR A 5 13.36 -16.74 21.50
CA THR A 5 12.48 -16.56 20.35
C THR A 5 13.33 -16.02 19.21
N PRO A 6 13.35 -16.65 18.01
CA PRO A 6 14.11 -16.11 16.89
C PRO A 6 13.53 -14.73 16.56
N THR A 7 14.34 -13.69 16.73
CA THR A 7 14.07 -12.37 16.17
C THR A 7 13.92 -12.57 14.66
N PRO A 8 12.80 -12.18 14.02
CA PRO A 8 12.69 -12.30 12.58
C PRO A 8 13.80 -11.46 11.97
N THR A 9 14.81 -12.15 11.42
CA THR A 9 15.90 -11.48 10.72
C THR A 9 15.28 -11.07 9.40
N VAL A 10 15.11 -9.76 9.20
CA VAL A 10 14.55 -9.22 7.96
C VAL A 10 15.57 -9.48 6.85
N SER A 11 15.45 -10.61 6.18
CA SER A 11 16.30 -11.00 5.06
C SER A 11 15.44 -11.11 3.82
N PHE A 12 15.66 -10.22 2.86
CA PHE A 12 15.12 -10.42 1.53
C PHE A 12 15.60 -11.77 1.00
N PRO A 13 14.72 -12.55 0.35
CA PRO A 13 15.07 -13.86 -0.15
C PRO A 13 16.24 -13.75 -1.14
N SER A 14 17.22 -14.62 -0.97
CA SER A 14 18.45 -14.64 -1.77
C SER A 14 18.29 -15.40 -3.09
N SER A 15 17.30 -16.28 -3.16
CA SER A 15 16.96 -17.09 -4.32
C SER A 15 15.47 -17.45 -4.35
N ILE A 16 15.00 -17.99 -5.48
CA ILE A 16 13.61 -18.46 -5.62
C ILE A 16 13.32 -19.62 -4.65
N GLY A 17 14.27 -20.54 -4.47
CA GLY A 17 14.11 -21.67 -3.54
C GLY A 17 14.07 -21.24 -2.08
N ASP A 18 14.88 -20.25 -1.71
CA ASP A 18 14.85 -19.62 -0.38
C ASP A 18 13.49 -18.96 -0.12
N LEU A 19 12.96 -18.21 -1.10
CA LEU A 19 11.61 -17.66 -1.01
C LEU A 19 10.55 -18.76 -0.88
N GLN A 20 10.61 -19.85 -1.66
CA GLN A 20 9.63 -20.94 -1.55
C GLN A 20 9.65 -21.58 -0.16
N GLN A 21 10.84 -21.77 0.41
CA GLN A 21 10.97 -22.31 1.76
C GLN A 21 10.40 -21.34 2.80
N GLN A 22 10.74 -20.06 2.71
CA GLN A 22 10.21 -19.03 3.61
C GLN A 22 8.67 -18.92 3.52
N LEU A 23 8.09 -19.00 2.32
CA LEU A 23 6.64 -19.02 2.14
C LEU A 23 6.02 -20.28 2.77
N ALA A 24 6.65 -21.45 2.58
CA ALA A 24 6.20 -22.71 3.15
C ALA A 24 6.26 -22.74 4.69
N ASP A 25 7.26 -22.10 5.28
CA ASP A 25 7.40 -21.95 6.75
C ASP A 25 6.25 -21.13 7.36
N HIS A 26 5.54 -20.36 6.55
CA HIS A 26 4.34 -19.59 6.89
C HIS A 26 3.06 -20.20 6.30
N ASP A 27 3.03 -21.52 6.10
CA ASP A 27 1.88 -22.29 5.61
C ASP A 27 1.38 -21.89 4.20
N TYR A 28 2.24 -21.29 3.38
CA TYR A 28 1.91 -20.89 2.01
C TYR A 28 2.74 -21.63 0.97
N ILE A 29 2.11 -22.57 0.26
CA ILE A 29 2.77 -23.34 -0.81
C ILE A 29 2.62 -22.57 -2.13
N ALA A 30 3.69 -21.89 -2.53
CA ALA A 30 3.76 -21.23 -3.83
C ALA A 30 4.29 -22.18 -4.91
N ASP A 31 3.59 -22.23 -6.05
CA ASP A 31 4.13 -22.86 -7.25
C ASP A 31 5.39 -22.13 -7.75
N ALA A 32 6.17 -22.79 -8.60
CA ALA A 32 7.42 -22.23 -9.11
C ALA A 32 7.23 -20.92 -9.91
N GLY A 33 6.10 -20.75 -10.60
CA GLY A 33 5.78 -19.55 -11.38
C GLY A 33 5.44 -18.36 -10.48
N LEU A 34 4.63 -18.58 -9.45
CA LEU A 34 4.29 -17.58 -8.44
C LEU A 34 5.52 -17.17 -7.64
N ALA A 35 6.31 -18.14 -7.18
CA ALA A 35 7.54 -17.86 -6.44
C ALA A 35 8.54 -17.04 -7.29
N THR A 36 8.71 -17.39 -8.57
CA THR A 36 9.55 -16.63 -9.50
C THR A 36 9.03 -15.20 -9.67
N SER A 37 7.72 -15.03 -9.83
CA SER A 37 7.11 -13.71 -10.03
C SER A 37 7.25 -12.82 -8.80
N ILE A 38 7.01 -13.37 -7.61
CA ILE A 38 7.22 -12.67 -6.33
C ILE A 38 8.68 -12.28 -6.18
N TYR A 39 9.61 -13.22 -6.40
CA TYR A 39 11.04 -12.96 -6.30
C TYR A 39 11.49 -11.83 -7.24
N LEU A 40 11.03 -11.84 -8.49
CA LEU A 40 11.34 -10.80 -9.47
C LEU A 40 10.71 -9.46 -9.11
N ALA A 41 9.47 -9.43 -8.63
CA ALA A 41 8.82 -8.21 -8.17
C ALA A 41 9.59 -7.56 -7.02
N LEU A 42 10.01 -8.35 -6.03
CA LEU A 42 10.85 -7.89 -4.92
C LEU A 42 12.21 -7.37 -5.41
N LYS A 43 12.89 -8.12 -6.29
CA LYS A 43 14.22 -7.74 -6.80
C LYS A 43 14.19 -6.47 -7.66
N LEU A 44 13.13 -6.29 -8.45
CA LEU A 44 12.96 -5.15 -9.35
C LEU A 44 12.26 -3.95 -8.67
N ASN A 45 11.83 -4.11 -7.42
CA ASN A 45 11.00 -3.15 -6.68
C ASN A 45 9.78 -2.70 -7.50
N ARG A 46 8.99 -3.69 -7.95
CA ARG A 46 7.83 -3.51 -8.82
C ARG A 46 6.55 -4.01 -8.15
N PRO A 47 5.41 -3.33 -8.37
CA PRO A 47 4.12 -3.87 -7.99
C PRO A 47 3.84 -5.21 -8.71
N LEU A 48 3.30 -6.15 -7.96
CA LEU A 48 2.89 -7.47 -8.46
C LEU A 48 1.37 -7.53 -8.55
N LEU A 49 0.85 -7.75 -9.76
CA LEU A 49 -0.58 -8.01 -10.00
C LEU A 49 -0.82 -9.52 -10.06
N LEU A 50 -1.63 -9.99 -9.12
CA LEU A 50 -2.10 -11.37 -9.02
C LEU A 50 -3.53 -11.44 -9.56
N GLU A 51 -3.69 -12.14 -10.68
CA GLU A 51 -5.00 -12.38 -11.28
C GLU A 51 -5.39 -13.86 -11.15
N GLY A 52 -6.67 -14.11 -10.90
CA GLY A 52 -7.22 -15.47 -10.83
C GLY A 52 -8.59 -15.48 -10.18
N GLU A 53 -9.16 -16.66 -9.95
CA GLU A 53 -10.44 -16.78 -9.26
C GLU A 53 -10.35 -16.41 -7.78
N ALA A 54 -11.48 -16.05 -7.17
CA ALA A 54 -11.55 -15.84 -5.73
C ALA A 54 -11.19 -17.15 -4.98
N GLY A 55 -10.49 -17.03 -3.84
CA GLY A 55 -10.15 -18.19 -3.01
C GLY A 55 -8.83 -18.91 -3.35
N VAL A 56 -8.10 -18.51 -4.40
CA VAL A 56 -6.79 -19.12 -4.76
C VAL A 56 -5.60 -18.60 -3.93
N GLY A 57 -5.85 -17.91 -2.81
CA GLY A 57 -4.80 -17.45 -1.90
C GLY A 57 -4.06 -16.16 -2.28
N LYS A 58 -4.53 -15.39 -3.27
CA LYS A 58 -3.89 -14.12 -3.71
C LYS A 58 -3.65 -13.14 -2.56
N THR A 59 -4.68 -12.90 -1.74
CA THR A 59 -4.62 -12.06 -0.53
C THR A 59 -3.67 -12.64 0.52
N GLY A 60 -3.50 -13.97 0.54
CA GLY A 60 -2.59 -14.68 1.43
C GLY A 60 -1.12 -14.37 1.16
N VAL A 61 -0.74 -14.18 -0.11
CA VAL A 61 0.63 -13.82 -0.50
C VAL A 61 1.13 -12.58 0.24
N ALA A 62 0.32 -11.52 0.32
CA ALA A 62 0.73 -10.28 0.99
C ALA A 62 0.92 -10.46 2.50
N LYS A 63 0.06 -11.27 3.15
CA LYS A 63 0.19 -11.58 4.58
C LYS A 63 1.46 -12.34 4.87
N VAL A 64 1.75 -13.33 4.05
CA VAL A 64 2.93 -14.18 4.21
C VAL A 64 4.18 -13.37 3.94
N LEU A 65 4.19 -12.56 2.88
CA LEU A 65 5.31 -11.66 2.59
C LEU A 65 5.60 -10.72 3.74
N ALA A 66 4.58 -10.07 4.31
CA ALA A 66 4.76 -9.19 5.47
C ALA A 66 5.35 -9.93 6.68
N ALA A 67 4.89 -11.16 6.93
CA ALA A 67 5.42 -12.00 7.99
C ALA A 67 6.89 -12.40 7.74
N THR A 68 7.23 -12.80 6.51
CA THR A 68 8.58 -13.18 6.10
C THR A 68 9.55 -12.00 6.13
N THR A 69 9.12 -10.82 5.67
CA THR A 69 9.94 -9.61 5.70
C THR A 69 9.95 -8.95 7.07
N GLY A 70 9.17 -9.44 8.04
CA GLY A 70 9.05 -8.83 9.37
C GLY A 70 8.52 -7.40 9.33
N THR A 71 7.76 -7.04 8.29
CA THR A 71 7.22 -5.68 8.12
C THR A 71 5.70 -5.65 8.27
N GLY A 72 5.14 -4.45 8.46
CA GLY A 72 3.69 -4.28 8.54
C GLY A 72 2.98 -4.65 7.25
N LEU A 73 1.71 -5.07 7.37
CA LEU A 73 0.80 -5.20 6.25
C LEU A 73 -0.23 -4.07 6.31
N ILE A 74 -0.28 -3.26 5.27
CA ILE A 74 -1.31 -2.24 5.07
C ILE A 74 -2.21 -2.73 3.95
N ARG A 75 -3.53 -2.70 4.16
CA ARG A 75 -4.51 -3.16 3.19
C ARG A 75 -5.41 -2.02 2.75
N LEU A 76 -5.49 -1.84 1.43
CA LEU A 76 -6.52 -1.06 0.76
C LEU A 76 -7.50 -2.02 0.10
N GLN A 77 -8.75 -2.00 0.53
CA GLN A 77 -9.81 -2.77 -0.08
C GLN A 77 -10.48 -1.92 -1.16
N CYS A 78 -10.52 -2.41 -2.40
CA CYS A 78 -11.24 -1.78 -3.50
C CYS A 78 -12.71 -2.25 -3.53
N TYR A 79 -13.58 -1.30 -3.83
CA TYR A 79 -15.02 -1.45 -3.97
C TYR A 79 -15.55 -0.29 -4.82
N GLU A 80 -16.79 -0.42 -5.30
CA GLU A 80 -17.44 0.58 -6.16
C GLU A 80 -17.65 1.90 -5.38
N GLY A 81 -17.24 3.03 -5.97
CA GLY A 81 -17.29 4.32 -5.29
C GLY A 81 -16.16 4.57 -4.29
N LEU A 82 -15.08 3.77 -4.31
CA LEU A 82 -13.85 4.09 -3.59
C LEU A 82 -13.24 5.38 -4.15
N ASP A 83 -13.02 6.36 -3.28
CA ASP A 83 -12.43 7.65 -3.65
C ASP A 83 -11.06 7.89 -2.99
N VAL A 84 -10.44 9.01 -3.36
CA VAL A 84 -9.14 9.45 -2.83
C VAL A 84 -9.22 9.69 -1.32
N THR A 85 -10.37 10.15 -0.79
CA THR A 85 -10.51 10.44 0.65
C THR A 85 -10.47 9.18 1.51
N HIS A 86 -11.01 8.06 1.02
CA HIS A 86 -10.94 6.78 1.70
C HIS A 86 -9.62 6.04 1.47
N ALA A 87 -8.92 6.32 0.37
CA ALA A 87 -7.66 5.66 0.03
C ALA A 87 -6.42 6.37 0.61
N VAL A 88 -6.40 7.71 0.63
CA VAL A 88 -5.21 8.51 0.96
C VAL A 88 -5.32 9.20 2.31
N TYR A 89 -6.29 10.09 2.50
CA TYR A 89 -6.44 10.81 3.76
C TYR A 89 -7.85 11.37 3.94
N ASP A 90 -8.22 11.56 5.19
CA ASP A 90 -9.44 12.27 5.57
C ASP A 90 -9.13 13.24 6.71
N TRP A 91 -9.90 14.32 6.84
CA TRP A 91 -9.73 15.30 7.91
C TRP A 91 -10.71 15.02 9.04
N ASN A 92 -10.22 14.95 10.27
CA ASN A 92 -11.06 14.76 11.45
C ASN A 92 -11.76 16.07 11.86
N TYR A 93 -12.77 16.47 11.07
CA TYR A 93 -13.54 17.68 11.31
C TYR A 93 -14.22 17.71 12.69
N ALA A 94 -14.65 16.54 13.19
CA ALA A 94 -15.26 16.45 14.52
C ALA A 94 -14.26 16.86 15.61
N ARG A 95 -13.01 16.38 15.53
CA ARG A 95 -11.95 16.75 16.47
C ARG A 95 -11.55 18.23 16.33
N GLN A 96 -11.47 18.74 15.10
CA GLN A 96 -11.23 20.17 14.85
C GLN A 96 -12.30 21.05 15.51
N LEU A 97 -13.59 20.69 15.39
CA LEU A 97 -14.70 21.42 16.00
C LEU A 97 -14.68 21.40 17.54
N ILE A 98 -14.25 20.28 18.13
CA ILE A 98 -14.08 20.18 19.60
C ILE A 98 -12.96 21.13 20.04
N GLU A 99 -11.82 21.13 19.35
CA GLU A 99 -10.67 21.97 19.68
C GLU A 99 -11.04 23.46 19.63
N ILE A 100 -11.75 23.88 18.57
CA ILE A 100 -12.27 25.25 18.43
C ILE A 100 -13.14 25.63 19.64
N ARG A 101 -14.09 24.77 20.04
CA ARG A 101 -15.00 25.05 21.17
C ARG A 101 -14.28 25.11 22.51
N VAL A 102 -13.29 24.24 22.73
CA VAL A 102 -12.47 24.26 23.95
C VAL A 102 -11.67 25.55 24.03
N ALA A 103 -11.05 25.97 22.93
CA ALA A 103 -10.29 27.21 22.86
C ALA A 103 -11.17 28.47 23.08
N GLU A 104 -12.39 28.48 22.54
CA GLU A 104 -13.38 29.55 22.77
C GLU A 104 -13.81 29.64 24.25
N GLY A 105 -14.00 28.49 24.91
CA GLY A 105 -14.39 28.43 26.32
C GLY A 105 -13.29 28.85 27.31
N GLN A 106 -12.03 28.79 26.90
CA GLN A 106 -10.86 29.18 27.72
C GLN A 106 -10.45 30.65 27.57
N GLY A 107 -11.12 31.43 26.70
CA GLY A 107 -10.83 32.84 26.50
C GLY A 107 -9.44 33.11 25.91
N ASP A 108 -8.84 32.10 25.26
CA ASP A 108 -7.45 32.16 24.84
C ASP A 108 -7.30 33.12 23.64
N THR A 109 -6.74 34.29 23.94
CA THR A 109 -6.67 35.46 23.05
C THR A 109 -5.27 35.67 22.46
N ALA A 110 -4.35 34.73 22.65
CA ALA A 110 -2.93 34.94 22.35
C ALA A 110 -2.47 34.48 20.94
N GLN A 111 -3.22 33.62 20.23
CA GLN A 111 -2.84 33.18 18.88
C GLN A 111 -3.56 33.95 17.78
N THR A 112 -2.79 34.37 16.76
CA THR A 112 -3.29 34.98 15.53
C THR A 112 -4.23 33.99 14.82
N ARG A 113 -5.34 34.47 14.24
CA ARG A 113 -6.35 33.61 13.58
C ARG A 113 -5.72 32.63 12.56
N ASP A 114 -4.71 33.09 11.83
CA ASP A 114 -4.03 32.28 10.81
C ASP A 114 -3.17 31.15 11.40
N GLU A 115 -2.61 31.32 12.60
CA GLU A 115 -1.81 30.29 13.28
C GLU A 115 -2.72 29.16 13.77
N ARG A 116 -3.88 29.50 14.36
CA ARG A 116 -4.89 28.51 14.75
C ARG A 116 -5.43 27.72 13.57
N VAL A 117 -5.70 28.38 12.44
CA VAL A 117 -6.16 27.68 11.23
C VAL A 117 -5.10 26.69 10.75
N ARG A 118 -3.81 27.06 10.76
CA ARG A 118 -2.73 26.14 10.37
C ARG A 118 -2.60 24.94 11.32
N GLU A 119 -2.75 25.15 12.63
CA GLU A 119 -2.72 24.06 13.62
C GLU A 119 -3.87 23.07 13.40
N LEU A 120 -5.07 23.54 13.05
CA LEU A 120 -6.22 22.69 12.76
C LEU A 120 -6.03 21.82 11.51
N PHE A 121 -5.24 22.28 10.53
CA PHE A 121 -4.84 21.51 9.35
C PHE A 121 -3.45 20.86 9.51
N GLY A 122 -3.06 20.54 10.75
CA GLY A 122 -1.85 19.80 11.06
C GLY A 122 -2.01 18.28 10.97
N SER A 123 -0.89 17.54 11.02
CA SER A 123 -0.88 16.07 11.03
C SER A 123 -1.76 15.43 12.11
N ASP A 124 -2.01 16.13 13.22
CA ASP A 124 -2.77 15.62 14.37
C ASP A 124 -4.27 15.45 14.10
N PHE A 125 -4.79 16.13 13.09
CA PHE A 125 -6.18 16.04 12.64
C PHE A 125 -6.32 15.26 11.33
N LEU A 126 -5.20 14.87 10.72
CA LEU A 126 -5.18 14.08 9.50
C LEU A 126 -5.37 12.60 9.84
N ILE A 127 -6.44 12.01 9.33
CA ILE A 127 -6.67 10.57 9.37
C ILE A 127 -5.95 9.98 8.17
N GLU A 128 -4.79 9.36 8.42
CA GLU A 128 -4.05 8.66 7.39
C GLU A 128 -4.80 7.39 6.96
N ARG A 129 -5.02 7.25 5.66
CA ARG A 129 -5.63 6.06 5.04
C ARG A 129 -4.55 5.17 4.42
N PRO A 130 -4.87 3.97 3.92
CA PRO A 130 -3.87 2.96 3.55
C PRO A 130 -2.73 3.46 2.64
N LEU A 131 -3.02 4.29 1.62
CA LEU A 131 -1.99 4.78 0.72
C LEU A 131 -1.03 5.76 1.42
N LEU A 132 -1.54 6.71 2.22
CA LEU A 132 -0.68 7.64 2.95
C LEU A 132 0.10 6.94 4.06
N GLN A 133 -0.53 6.00 4.78
CA GLN A 133 0.15 5.17 5.78
C GLN A 133 1.32 4.42 5.16
N ALA A 134 1.15 3.86 3.96
CA ALA A 134 2.21 3.13 3.27
C ALA A 134 3.40 4.03 2.88
N LEU A 135 3.17 5.32 2.64
CA LEU A 135 4.25 6.28 2.35
C LEU A 135 4.96 6.78 3.61
N ARG A 136 4.22 6.95 4.71
CA ARG A 136 4.72 7.54 5.97
C ARG A 136 5.26 6.53 6.97
N THR A 137 5.03 5.23 6.76
CA THR A 137 5.53 4.18 7.66
C THR A 137 7.05 4.32 7.84
N PRO A 138 7.52 4.66 9.05
CA PRO A 138 8.94 4.85 9.30
C PRO A 138 9.61 3.49 9.45
N GLY A 139 10.73 3.28 8.75
CA GLY A 139 11.54 2.08 8.91
C GLY A 139 12.57 1.89 7.81
N ASP A 140 13.61 1.14 8.14
CA ASP A 140 14.65 0.71 7.18
C ASP A 140 14.15 -0.34 6.19
N HIS A 141 12.93 -0.86 6.40
CA HIS A 141 12.35 -1.96 5.64
C HIS A 141 11.02 -1.57 4.99
N PRO A 142 10.78 -1.97 3.73
CA PRO A 142 9.54 -1.62 3.04
C PRO A 142 8.35 -2.36 3.64
N VAL A 143 7.31 -1.60 3.96
CA VAL A 143 6.01 -2.13 4.35
C VAL A 143 5.36 -2.86 3.17
N VAL A 144 4.53 -3.86 3.43
CA VAL A 144 3.75 -4.52 2.38
C VAL A 144 2.42 -3.78 2.24
N LEU A 145 2.14 -3.26 1.05
CA LEU A 145 0.87 -2.66 0.66
C LEU A 145 0.09 -3.64 -0.20
N LEU A 146 -1.04 -4.10 0.32
CA LEU A 146 -2.01 -4.93 -0.40
C LEU A 146 -3.14 -4.05 -0.93
N ILE A 147 -3.31 -4.01 -2.25
CA ILE A 147 -4.47 -3.43 -2.93
C ILE A 147 -5.35 -4.60 -3.39
N ASP A 148 -6.48 -4.79 -2.72
CA ASP A 148 -7.29 -5.99 -2.85
C ASP A 148 -8.55 -5.72 -3.69
N GLU A 149 -8.86 -6.63 -4.63
CA GLU A 149 -10.05 -6.55 -5.51
C GLU A 149 -10.11 -5.28 -6.37
N LEU A 150 -8.97 -4.90 -6.99
CA LEU A 150 -8.88 -3.68 -7.80
C LEU A 150 -9.92 -3.61 -8.93
N ASP A 151 -10.36 -4.77 -9.42
CA ASP A 151 -11.42 -4.89 -10.44
C ASP A 151 -12.80 -4.38 -10.01
N ARG A 152 -12.99 -4.07 -8.72
CA ARG A 152 -14.19 -3.42 -8.19
C ARG A 152 -14.10 -1.90 -8.09
N ALA A 153 -12.91 -1.32 -8.27
CA ALA A 153 -12.77 0.13 -8.26
C ALA A 153 -13.17 0.72 -9.62
N ASP A 154 -13.48 2.02 -9.60
CA ASP A 154 -13.79 2.78 -10.80
C ASP A 154 -12.53 3.21 -11.56
N GLU A 155 -12.67 3.54 -12.86
CA GLU A 155 -11.54 3.92 -13.73
C GLU A 155 -10.76 5.12 -13.22
N GLU A 156 -11.47 6.10 -12.63
CA GLU A 156 -10.86 7.29 -12.06
C GLU A 156 -9.87 6.92 -10.94
N PHE A 157 -10.26 5.96 -10.09
CA PHE A 157 -9.40 5.46 -9.02
C PHE A 157 -8.23 4.63 -9.56
N GLU A 158 -8.46 3.79 -10.57
CA GLU A 158 -7.38 3.04 -11.25
C GLU A 158 -6.31 3.99 -11.81
N GLY A 159 -6.72 5.08 -12.46
CA GLY A 159 -5.83 6.11 -13.00
C GLY A 159 -5.00 6.79 -11.90
N TYR A 160 -5.65 7.18 -10.81
CA TYR A 160 -4.96 7.76 -9.64
C TYR A 160 -3.95 6.76 -9.03
N LEU A 161 -4.35 5.50 -8.90
CA LEU A 161 -3.50 4.47 -8.34
C LEU A 161 -2.25 4.24 -9.21
N LEU A 162 -2.38 4.29 -10.54
CA LEU A 162 -1.23 4.18 -11.46
C LEU A 162 -0.23 5.32 -11.28
N GLU A 163 -0.73 6.55 -11.08
CA GLU A 163 0.12 7.71 -10.75
C GLU A 163 0.86 7.48 -9.44
N PHE A 164 0.13 7.07 -8.39
CA PHE A 164 0.70 6.73 -7.09
C PHE A 164 1.78 5.65 -7.18
N LEU A 165 1.54 4.56 -7.90
CA LEU A 165 2.48 3.43 -8.05
C LEU A 165 3.73 3.78 -8.87
N SER A 166 3.67 4.86 -9.67
CA SER A 166 4.80 5.30 -10.48
C SER A 166 5.85 6.04 -9.64
N ASP A 167 5.40 6.97 -8.80
CA ASP A 167 6.29 7.87 -8.04
C ASP A 167 6.32 7.63 -6.53
N PHE A 168 5.42 6.79 -6.00
CA PHE A 168 5.20 6.57 -4.57
C PHE A 168 5.12 7.88 -3.79
N GLN A 169 4.24 8.76 -4.25
CA GLN A 169 3.97 10.05 -3.64
C GLN A 169 2.49 10.40 -3.74
N VAL A 170 2.02 11.26 -2.83
CA VAL A 170 0.69 11.84 -2.85
C VAL A 170 0.79 13.35 -2.60
N SER A 171 -0.02 14.13 -3.30
CA SER A 171 -0.10 15.58 -3.09
C SER A 171 -1.30 15.89 -2.22
N ILE A 172 -1.05 16.48 -1.05
CA ILE A 172 -2.07 16.93 -0.10
C ILE A 172 -2.06 18.47 -0.17
N PRO A 173 -3.16 19.13 -0.57
CA PRO A 173 -3.17 20.59 -0.75
C PRO A 173 -2.66 21.37 0.46
N GLU A 174 -2.99 20.93 1.67
CA GLU A 174 -2.64 21.60 2.92
C GLU A 174 -1.22 21.26 3.43
N LEU A 175 -0.71 20.07 3.08
CA LEU A 175 0.57 19.53 3.61
C LEU A 175 1.68 19.42 2.57
N GLY A 176 1.38 19.74 1.30
CA GLY A 176 2.27 19.53 0.17
C GLY A 176 2.40 18.07 -0.24
N THR A 177 3.44 17.77 -1.01
CA THR A 177 3.69 16.42 -1.52
C THR A 177 4.40 15.56 -0.49
N VAL A 178 3.79 14.43 -0.15
CA VAL A 178 4.35 13.39 0.72
C VAL A 178 4.90 12.28 -0.17
N LYS A 179 6.18 11.93 0.02
CA LYS A 179 6.86 10.89 -0.75
C LYS A 179 7.41 9.80 0.18
N ALA A 180 7.34 8.54 -0.25
CA ALA A 180 7.95 7.45 0.49
C ALA A 180 9.49 7.57 0.52
N ASN A 181 10.07 7.48 1.72
CA ASN A 181 11.51 7.31 1.87
C ASN A 181 11.95 5.92 1.38
N THR A 182 11.20 4.89 1.77
CA THR A 182 11.41 3.49 1.37
C THR A 182 10.13 3.02 0.64
N PRO A 183 10.17 2.79 -0.68
CA PRO A 183 8.98 2.38 -1.43
C PRO A 183 8.39 1.06 -0.90
N PRO A 184 7.07 0.96 -0.72
CA PRO A 184 6.44 -0.26 -0.22
C PRO A 184 6.52 -1.42 -1.23
N ILE A 185 6.51 -2.64 -0.72
CA ILE A 185 6.27 -3.84 -1.53
C ILE A 185 4.78 -3.87 -1.87
N VAL A 186 4.42 -3.74 -3.14
CA VAL A 186 3.01 -3.67 -3.54
C VAL A 186 2.53 -4.99 -4.14
N ILE A 187 1.46 -5.52 -3.55
CA ILE A 187 0.70 -6.66 -4.07
C ILE A 187 -0.70 -6.17 -4.44
N ILE A 188 -1.09 -6.39 -5.68
CA ILE A 188 -2.41 -6.05 -6.22
C ILE A 188 -3.13 -7.35 -6.54
N THR A 189 -4.39 -7.47 -6.14
CA THR A 189 -5.22 -8.63 -6.51
C THR A 189 -6.38 -8.20 -7.39
N SER A 190 -6.77 -9.09 -8.30
CA SER A 190 -7.97 -8.96 -9.11
C SER A 190 -8.62 -10.33 -9.29
N ASN A 191 -9.95 -10.35 -9.29
CA ASN A 191 -10.75 -11.55 -9.56
C ASN A 191 -11.14 -11.68 -11.04
N ARG A 192 -10.64 -10.78 -11.91
CA ARG A 192 -11.00 -10.70 -13.33
C ARG A 192 -12.52 -10.56 -13.54
N THR A 193 -13.25 -9.92 -12.63
CA THR A 193 -14.68 -9.63 -12.85
C THR A 193 -14.89 -8.53 -13.89
N ARG A 194 -13.84 -7.74 -14.14
CA ARG A 194 -13.78 -6.67 -15.14
C ARG A 194 -12.36 -6.66 -15.74
N GLU A 195 -12.24 -6.26 -17.01
CA GLU A 195 -10.94 -5.96 -17.60
C GLU A 195 -10.38 -4.68 -16.97
N LEU A 196 -9.20 -4.77 -16.37
CA LEU A 196 -8.48 -3.62 -15.83
C LEU A 196 -7.95 -2.75 -16.98
N HIS A 197 -7.72 -1.46 -16.70
CA HIS A 197 -7.17 -0.53 -17.68
C HIS A 197 -5.91 -1.09 -18.36
N ASP A 198 -5.75 -0.86 -19.67
CA ASP A 198 -4.64 -1.39 -20.48
C ASP A 198 -3.24 -1.10 -19.92
N ALA A 199 -3.09 0.00 -19.19
CA ALA A 199 -1.87 0.33 -18.46
C ALA A 199 -1.52 -0.74 -17.41
N LEU A 200 -2.49 -1.24 -16.67
CA LEU A 200 -2.29 -2.38 -15.75
C LEU A 200 -2.03 -3.68 -16.52
N ASN A 201 -2.49 -3.79 -17.78
CA ASN A 201 -2.26 -4.95 -18.65
C ASN A 201 -0.85 -5.02 -19.28
N VAL A 202 -0.06 -3.93 -19.32
CA VAL A 202 1.33 -3.94 -19.88
C VAL A 202 2.35 -4.62 -18.93
N ALA A 203 1.85 -5.22 -17.87
CA ALA A 203 2.62 -5.96 -16.90
C ALA A 203 3.27 -7.20 -17.54
N VAL A 204 4.52 -7.49 -17.19
CA VAL A 204 5.26 -8.62 -17.76
C VAL A 204 4.56 -9.92 -17.35
N SER A 205 3.85 -10.52 -18.31
CA SER A 205 3.22 -11.84 -18.18
C SER A 205 4.31 -12.91 -18.34
N MET A 206 4.48 -13.75 -17.31
CA MET A 206 5.37 -14.90 -17.43
C MET A 206 4.66 -16.01 -18.22
N PRO A 207 5.34 -16.67 -19.18
CA PRO A 207 4.72 -17.71 -19.98
C PRO A 207 4.24 -18.85 -19.06
N GLY A 208 2.92 -19.09 -19.05
CA GLY A 208 2.28 -20.15 -18.27
C GLY A 208 1.80 -19.78 -16.86
N SER A 209 1.87 -18.51 -16.44
CA SER A 209 1.37 -18.05 -15.13
C SER A 209 0.39 -16.89 -15.26
N THR A 210 -0.67 -16.87 -14.44
CA THR A 210 -1.65 -15.75 -14.37
C THR A 210 -1.13 -14.54 -13.58
N THR A 211 0.17 -14.47 -13.32
CA THR A 211 0.84 -13.43 -12.53
C THR A 211 1.52 -12.40 -13.43
N ARG A 212 1.41 -11.11 -13.11
CA ARG A 212 2.01 -10.02 -13.91
C ARG A 212 2.76 -8.98 -13.07
N ILE A 213 3.86 -8.43 -13.59
CA ILE A 213 4.69 -7.41 -12.91
C ILE A 213 4.55 -6.03 -13.59
N LEU A 214 4.12 -4.99 -12.87
CA LEU A 214 3.92 -3.64 -13.42
C LEU A 214 5.25 -2.91 -13.73
N ARG A 215 5.32 -2.12 -14.82
CA ARG A 215 6.51 -1.31 -15.22
C ARG A 215 6.41 0.15 -14.74
N ARG A 216 7.54 0.85 -14.51
CA ARG A 216 7.60 2.26 -13.97
C ARG A 216 7.13 3.34 -14.93
N SER A 217 7.07 3.06 -16.23
CA SER A 217 7.02 4.13 -17.23
C SER A 217 5.65 4.18 -17.88
N PHE A 218 4.67 4.74 -17.15
CA PHE A 218 3.48 5.33 -17.73
C PHE A 218 3.74 6.81 -17.99
N LYS A 219 4.49 7.10 -19.06
CA LYS A 219 4.30 8.40 -19.72
C LYS A 219 3.11 8.22 -20.65
N LEU A 220 1.93 8.63 -20.17
CA LEU A 220 0.83 9.01 -21.06
C LEU A 220 1.38 10.13 -21.95
N SER A 221 1.55 9.84 -23.25
CA SER A 221 1.70 10.85 -24.29
C SER A 221 0.34 11.22 -24.83
#